data_AF-A0A3A4Q3W5-F1
#
_entry.id   AF-A0A3A4Q3W5-F1
#
_cell.length_a   1.000
_cell.length_b   1.000
_cell.length_c   1.000
_cell.angle_alpha   90.00
_cell.angle_beta   90.00
_cell.angle_gamma   90.00
#
_symmetry.space_group_name_H-M   'P 1'
#
loop_
_entity.id
_entity.type
_entity.pdbx_description
1 polymer ?
#
loop_
_entity_poly.entity_id
_entity_poly.type
_entity_poly.pdbx_seq_one_letter_code
_entity_poly.pdbx_strand_id
1 'polypeptide(L)' 'MQIDIELFCKKISQDDERIIFGYNGKKYALLSYEDLDYLEALEDRRLCALADSAIQELEMNGEKPVPWEEVKKELGIS' A
#
# COMPACT_ATOMS: atom_id res chain seq x y z
N MET A 1 23.07 -23.64 -3.25
CA MET A 1 23.05 -22.29 -3.85
C MET A 1 22.97 -21.31 -2.69
N GLN A 2 24.07 -20.65 -2.36
CA GLN A 2 24.09 -19.63 -1.32
C GLN A 2 23.52 -18.35 -1.94
N ILE A 3 22.42 -17.85 -1.39
CA ILE A 3 21.85 -16.57 -1.81
C ILE A 3 22.67 -15.48 -1.12
N ASP A 4 23.32 -14.65 -1.92
CA ASP A 4 24.08 -13.50 -1.44
C ASP A 4 23.14 -12.29 -1.37
N ILE A 5 22.54 -12.11 -0.19
CA ILE A 5 21.64 -10.98 0.09
C ILE A 5 22.38 -9.65 -0.01
N GLU A 6 23.66 -9.60 0.36
CA GLU A 6 24.45 -8.36 0.31
C GLU A 6 24.63 -7.86 -1.12
N LEU A 7 24.91 -8.79 -2.06
CA LEU A 7 24.99 -8.46 -3.49
C LEU A 7 23.66 -7.87 -4.01
N PHE A 8 22.53 -8.43 -3.59
CA PHE A 8 21.21 -7.96 -4.02
C PHE A 8 20.85 -6.60 -3.41
N CYS A 9 21.15 -6.38 -2.13
CA CYS A 9 20.98 -5.07 -1.51
C CYS A 9 21.83 -4.01 -2.20
N LYS A 10 23.06 -4.34 -2.61
CA LYS A 10 23.93 -3.43 -3.35
C LYS A 10 23.34 -3.04 -4.71
N LYS A 11 22.89 -4.02 -5.49
CA LYS A 11 22.26 -3.81 -6.81
C LYS A 11 21.02 -2.91 -6.74
N ILE A 12 20.17 -3.12 -5.72
CA ILE A 12 18.96 -2.33 -5.53
C ILE A 12 19.27 -0.90 -5.10
N SER A 13 20.24 -0.71 -4.19
CA SER A 13 20.54 0.61 -3.62
C SER A 13 21.45 1.48 -4.51
N GLN A 14 22.22 0.89 -5.43
CA GLN A 14 23.23 1.63 -6.20
C GLN A 14 22.97 1.65 -7.70
N ASP A 15 22.38 0.58 -8.25
CA ASP A 15 22.24 0.40 -9.69
C ASP A 15 20.79 0.59 -10.18
N ASP A 16 19.87 0.99 -9.30
CA ASP A 16 18.41 1.06 -9.52
C ASP A 16 17.84 -0.23 -10.15
N GLU A 17 18.49 -1.37 -9.90
CA GLU A 17 18.08 -2.65 -10.47
C GLU A 17 16.85 -3.23 -9.73
N ARG A 18 15.87 -3.70 -10.51
CA ARG A 18 14.70 -4.41 -9.98
C ARG A 18 14.97 -5.90 -9.89
N ILE A 19 14.95 -6.46 -8.69
CA ILE A 19 15.11 -7.90 -8.48
C ILE A 19 13.74 -8.52 -8.27
N ILE A 20 13.30 -9.34 -9.23
CA ILE A 20 12.06 -10.11 -9.17
C ILE A 20 12.39 -11.59 -9.16
N PHE A 21 11.86 -12.33 -8.19
CA PHE A 21 12.12 -13.77 -8.05
C PHE A 21 10.84 -14.56 -7.75
N GLY A 22 10.87 -15.86 -8.05
CA GLY A 22 9.77 -16.78 -7.80
C GLY A 22 10.01 -17.65 -6.57
N TYR A 23 9.00 -17.81 -5.71
CA TYR A 23 9.03 -18.73 -4.58
C TYR A 23 7.62 -19.31 -4.33
N ASN A 24 7.50 -20.64 -4.16
CA ASN A 24 6.22 -21.34 -3.99
C ASN A 24 5.13 -20.94 -5.00
N GLY A 25 5.50 -20.80 -6.28
CA GLY A 25 4.57 -20.42 -7.35
C GLY A 25 4.12 -18.95 -7.34
N LYS A 26 4.66 -18.13 -6.43
CA LYS A 26 4.40 -16.68 -6.35
C LYS A 26 5.62 -15.88 -6.81
N LYS A 27 5.39 -14.66 -7.26
CA LYS A 27 6.45 -13.69 -7.60
C LYS A 27 6.64 -12.71 -6.45
N TYR A 28 7.87 -12.35 -6.19
CA TYR A 28 8.30 -11.41 -5.17
C TYR A 28 9.22 -10.38 -5.81
N ALA A 29 9.17 -9.15 -5.32
CA ALA A 29 10.12 -8.10 -5.67
C ALA A 29 10.91 -7.73 -4.42
N LEU A 30 12.21 -7.50 -4.59
CA LEU A 30 13.06 -6.91 -3.57
C LEU A 30 13.29 -5.44 -3.95
N LEU A 31 13.11 -4.55 -2.98
CA LEU A 31 13.25 -3.09 -3.13
C LEU A 31 13.95 -2.51 -1.91
N SER A 32 14.46 -1.28 -2.06
CA SER A 32 15.03 -0.54 -0.94
C SER A 32 13.91 -0.15 0.04
N TYR A 33 14.26 0.15 1.27
CA TYR A 33 13.26 0.65 2.23
C TYR A 33 12.76 2.02 1.80
N GLU A 34 13.63 2.86 1.24
CA GLU A 34 13.33 4.19 0.75
C GLU A 34 12.28 4.17 -0.38
N ASP A 35 12.40 3.21 -1.31
CA ASP A 35 11.39 3.01 -2.35
C ASP A 35 10.06 2.53 -1.78
N LEU A 36 10.10 1.66 -0.76
CA LEU A 36 8.88 1.18 -0.09
C LEU A 36 8.16 2.35 0.57
N ASP A 37 8.88 3.13 1.37
CA ASP A 37 8.37 4.32 2.06
C ASP A 37 7.79 5.34 1.07
N TYR A 38 8.46 5.56 -0.06
CA TYR A 38 7.96 6.43 -1.12
C TYR A 38 6.65 5.91 -1.74
N LEU A 39 6.56 4.61 -2.03
CA LEU A 39 5.37 4.00 -2.60
C LEU A 39 4.18 4.04 -1.62
N GLU A 40 4.43 3.77 -0.34
CA GLU A 40 3.41 3.86 0.72
C GLU A 40 2.91 5.31 0.85
N ALA A 41 3.80 6.29 0.88
CA ALA A 41 3.42 7.70 0.93
C ALA A 41 2.62 8.16 -0.31
N LEU A 42 2.91 7.60 -1.49
CA LEU A 42 2.15 7.86 -2.70
C LEU A 42 0.74 7.27 -2.63
N GLU A 43 0.62 6.05 -2.11
CA GLU A 43 -0.67 5.40 -1.88
C GLU A 43 -1.51 6.15 -0.86
N ASP A 44 -0.92 6.55 0.28
CA ASP A 44 -1.59 7.35 1.31
C ASP A 44 -2.15 8.65 0.74
N ARG A 45 -1.35 9.37 -0.06
CA ARG A 45 -1.82 10.59 -0.73
C ARG A 45 -3.04 10.33 -1.61
N ARG A 46 -3.01 9.23 -2.39
CA ARG A 46 -4.13 8.84 -3.26
C ARG A 46 -5.36 8.48 -2.45
N LEU A 47 -5.21 7.75 -1.34
CA LEU A 47 -6.30 7.36 -0.47
C LEU A 47 -6.93 8.57 0.23
N CYS A 48 -6.14 9.52 0.72
CA CYS A 48 -6.65 10.77 1.27
C CYS A 48 -7.49 11.54 0.24
N ALA A 49 -6.98 11.69 -0.99
CA ALA A 49 -7.72 12.38 -2.05
C ALA A 49 -9.06 11.68 -2.41
N LEU A 50 -9.09 10.34 -2.37
CA LEU A 50 -10.32 9.59 -2.56
C LEU A 50 -11.30 9.76 -1.39
N ALA A 51 -10.80 9.79 -0.15
CA ALA A 51 -11.63 10.05 1.02
C ALA A 51 -12.25 11.46 0.97
N ASP A 52 -11.46 12.47 0.61
CA ASP A 52 -11.94 13.85 0.41
C ASP A 52 -13.02 13.91 -0.67
N SER A 53 -12.81 13.21 -1.79
CA SER A 53 -13.78 13.15 -2.88
C SER A 53 -15.09 12.48 -2.46
N ALA A 54 -15.01 11.40 -1.68
CA ALA A 54 -16.19 10.70 -1.16
C ALA A 54 -16.99 11.59 -0.19
N ILE A 55 -16.32 12.39 0.65
CA ILE A 55 -16.99 13.36 1.52
C ILE A 55 -17.73 14.41 0.69
N GLN A 56 -17.09 14.95 -0.33
CA GLN A 56 -17.72 15.94 -1.23
C GLN A 56 -18.93 15.36 -1.97
N GLU A 57 -18.85 14.10 -2.41
CA GLU A 57 -19.97 13.42 -3.07
C GLU A 57 -21.18 13.28 -2.14
N LEU A 58 -20.95 12.90 -0.86
CA LEU A 58 -22.01 12.84 0.14
C LEU A 58 -22.66 14.22 0.35
N GLU A 59 -21.86 15.28 0.45
CA GLU A 59 -22.36 16.66 0.59
C GLU A 59 -23.19 17.09 -0.63
N MET A 60 -22.72 16.79 -1.84
CA MET A 60 -23.43 17.11 -3.09
C MET A 60 -24.76 16.37 -3.21
N ASN A 61 -24.82 15.12 -2.73
CA ASN A 61 -26.01 14.29 -2.78
C ASN A 61 -26.93 14.49 -1.55
N GLY A 62 -26.51 15.27 -0.56
CA GLY A 62 -27.24 15.47 0.70
C GLY A 62 -27.28 14.21 1.58
N GLU A 63 -26.36 13.28 1.35
CA GLU A 63 -26.22 12.04 2.10
C GLU A 63 -25.35 12.25 3.35
N LYS A 64 -25.40 11.30 4.29
CA LYS A 64 -24.60 11.34 5.52
C LYS A 64 -23.68 10.12 5.58
N PRO A 65 -22.46 10.27 6.14
CA PRO A 65 -21.60 9.12 6.40
C PRO A 65 -22.30 8.10 7.31
N VAL A 66 -22.05 6.81 7.05
CA VAL A 66 -22.51 5.73 7.92
C VAL A 66 -21.80 5.84 9.28
N PRO A 67 -22.53 5.89 10.41
CA PRO A 67 -21.90 5.95 11.73
C PRO A 67 -21.03 4.72 12.01
N TRP A 68 -19.88 4.92 12.65
CA TRP A 68 -18.93 3.84 12.94
C TRP A 68 -19.53 2.70 13.78
N GLU A 69 -20.46 3.02 14.70
CA GLU A 69 -21.17 2.01 15.49
C GLU A 69 -22.06 1.08 14.64
N GLU A 70 -22.62 1.58 13.55
CA GLU A 70 -23.42 0.79 12.62
C GLU A 70 -22.52 -0.17 11.83
N VAL A 71 -21.39 0.33 11.33
CA VAL A 71 -20.38 -0.49 10.63
C VAL A 71 -19.85 -1.61 11.53
N LYS A 72 -19.51 -1.29 12.80
CA LYS A 72 -19.06 -2.28 13.79
C LYS A 72 -20.08 -3.38 14.02
N LYS A 73 -21.37 -3.02 14.14
CA LYS A 73 -22.47 -3.97 14.33
C LYS A 73 -22.60 -4.91 13.13
N GLU A 74 -22.50 -4.40 11.90
CA GLU A 74 -22.58 -5.21 10.68
C GLU A 74 -21.40 -6.17 10.53
N LEU A 75 -20.20 -5.74 10.93
CA LEU A 75 -18.99 -6.56 10.84
C LEU A 75 -18.78 -7.50 12.03
N GLY A 76 -19.62 -7.43 13.07
CA GLY A 76 -19.46 -8.22 14.29
C GLY A 76 -18.23 -7.83 15.12
N ILE A 77 -17.79 -6.58 15.00
CA ILE A 77 -16.64 -6.02 15.73
C ILE A 77 -17.19 -5.27 16.95
N SER A 78 -16.91 -5.79 18.15
CA SER A 78 -17.31 -5.17 19.42
C SER A 78 -16.23 -4.23 19.96
#